data_AF-A0A645F5A7-F1
#
_entry.id   AF-A0A645F5A7-F1
#
_cell.length_a   1.000
_cell.length_b   1.000
_cell.length_c   1.000
_cell.angle_alpha   90.00
_cell.angle_beta   90.00
_cell.angle_gamma   90.00
#
_symmetry.space_group_name_H-M   'P 1'
#
loop_
_entity.id
_entity.type
_entity.pdbx_description
1 polymer ?
#
loop_
_entity_poly.entity_id
_entity_poly.type
_entity_poly.pdbx_seq_one_letter_code
_entity_poly.pdbx_strand_id
1 'polypeptide(L)'
;MVEIIIYIMGLSLVVDRLDNPLNLFVYALGYAVGISVGILIEDKLALGYIMVTTILPTNTSEDKNLPRILRENGYGVTQTSAMGLEGERLVLEILSPRKSERELYNLIKTVEERAFIISYEPKYISGGFWTKKVRKRQKN
;
A
#
# COMPACT_ATOMS: atom_id res chain seq x y z
N MET A 1 -15.54 20.36 9.96
CA MET A 1 -16.57 21.07 10.74
C MET A 1 -17.96 20.47 10.55
N VAL A 2 -18.47 20.34 9.31
CA VAL A 2 -19.82 19.76 9.05
C VAL A 2 -19.97 18.32 9.55
N GLU A 3 -18.95 17.47 9.34
CA GLU A 3 -18.92 16.09 9.85
C GLU A 3 -19.14 16.01 11.37
N ILE A 4 -18.43 16.86 12.13
CA ILE A 4 -18.52 16.91 13.60
C ILE A 4 -19.93 17.33 14.03
N ILE A 5 -20.58 18.25 13.31
CA ILE A 5 -21.96 18.68 13.61
C ILE A 5 -22.94 17.52 13.40
N ILE A 6 -22.83 16.81 12.27
CA ILE A 6 -23.66 15.63 11.99
C ILE A 6 -23.44 14.55 13.05
N TYR A 7 -22.19 14.33 13.44
CA TYR A 7 -21.84 13.35 14.45
C TYR A 7 -22.46 13.66 15.83
N ILE A 8 -22.33 14.91 16.29
CA ILE A 8 -22.87 15.35 17.57
C ILE A 8 -24.41 15.29 17.57
N MET A 9 -25.07 15.69 16.47
CA MET A 9 -26.53 15.58 16.34
C MET A 9 -27.02 14.13 16.36
N GLY A 10 -26.30 13.22 15.70
CA GLY A 10 -26.64 11.79 15.74
C GLY A 10 -26.48 11.20 17.14
N LEU A 11 -25.40 11.57 17.84
CA LEU A 11 -25.14 11.12 19.19
C LEU A 11 -26.18 11.63 20.19
N SER A 12 -26.57 12.91 20.10
CA SER A 12 -27.55 13.50 21.02
C SER A 12 -28.90 12.77 20.97
N LEU A 13 -29.35 12.36 19.77
CA LEU A 13 -30.60 11.60 19.60
C LEU A 13 -30.62 10.26 20.34
N VAL A 14 -29.45 9.62 20.51
CA VAL A 14 -29.33 8.33 21.20
C VAL A 14 -29.19 8.53 22.70
N VAL A 15 -28.43 9.55 23.11
CA VAL A 15 -28.27 9.92 24.52
C VAL A 15 -29.60 10.36 25.14
N ASP A 16 -30.47 11.03 24.37
CA ASP A 16 -31.80 11.43 24.82
C ASP A 16 -32.77 10.23 25.02
N ARG A 17 -32.41 9.02 24.56
CA ARG A 17 -33.23 7.80 24.64
C ARG A 17 -32.45 6.58 25.16
N LEU A 18 -31.66 6.79 26.21
CA LEU A 18 -30.86 5.76 26.88
C LEU A 18 -31.68 4.76 27.69
N ASP A 19 -32.94 5.07 27.95
CA ASP A 19 -33.91 4.21 28.62
C ASP A 19 -34.20 2.90 27.87
N ASN A 20 -33.92 2.86 26.56
CA ASN A 20 -34.00 1.64 25.76
C ASN A 20 -32.61 1.17 25.29
N PRO A 21 -32.07 0.06 25.84
CA PRO A 21 -30.75 -0.47 25.44
C PRO A 21 -30.69 -0.89 23.96
N LEU A 22 -31.83 -1.11 23.30
CA LEU A 22 -31.91 -1.41 21.88
C LEU A 22 -31.48 -0.22 21.01
N ASN A 23 -31.74 1.03 21.45
CA ASN A 23 -31.31 2.23 20.73
C ASN A 23 -29.79 2.33 20.68
N LEU A 24 -29.13 2.07 21.82
CA LEU A 24 -27.68 2.05 21.91
C LEU A 24 -27.08 0.95 21.02
N PHE A 25 -27.70 -0.24 21.01
CA PHE A 25 -27.26 -1.35 20.17
C PHE A 25 -27.35 -1.03 18.67
N VAL A 26 -28.48 -0.45 18.21
CA VAL A 26 -28.66 -0.05 16.80
C VAL A 26 -27.67 1.04 16.40
N TYR A 27 -27.42 2.02 17.28
CA TYR A 27 -26.41 3.05 17.03
C TYR A 27 -24.99 2.46 16.91
N ALA A 28 -24.60 1.59 17.84
CA ALA A 28 -23.29 0.94 17.82
C ALA A 28 -23.10 0.10 16.55
N LEU A 29 -24.13 -0.64 16.12
CA LEU A 29 -24.10 -1.38 14.86
C LEU A 29 -24.00 -0.45 13.65
N GLY A 30 -24.81 0.61 13.59
CA GLY A 30 -24.76 1.58 12.50
C GLY A 30 -23.39 2.25 12.38
N TYR A 31 -22.79 2.61 13.51
CA TYR A 31 -21.44 3.17 13.57
C TYR A 31 -20.38 2.17 13.10
N ALA A 32 -20.44 0.92 13.57
CA ALA A 32 -19.51 -0.14 13.15
C ALA A 32 -19.60 -0.42 11.65
N VAL A 33 -20.81 -0.49 11.09
CA VAL A 33 -21.04 -0.65 9.65
C VAL A 33 -20.55 0.57 8.88
N GLY A 34 -20.85 1.78 9.36
CA GLY A 34 -20.41 3.04 8.74
C GLY A 34 -18.89 3.13 8.65
N ILE A 35 -18.17 2.83 9.75
CA ILE A 35 -16.70 2.76 9.76
C ILE A 35 -16.22 1.70 8.77
N SER A 36 -16.78 0.50 8.80
CA SER A 36 -16.34 -0.61 7.93
C SER A 36 -16.48 -0.24 6.46
N VAL A 37 -17.61 0.37 6.08
CA VAL A 37 -17.84 0.88 4.72
C VAL A 37 -16.88 2.04 4.41
N GLY A 38 -16.64 2.95 5.36
CA GLY A 38 -15.68 4.04 5.23
C GLY A 38 -14.28 3.53 4.90
N ILE A 39 -13.80 2.52 5.64
CA ILE A 39 -12.50 1.86 5.39
C ILE A 39 -12.47 1.25 3.99
N LEU A 40 -13.53 0.54 3.57
CA LEU A 40 -13.60 -0.04 2.22
C LEU A 40 -13.56 1.02 1.11
N ILE A 41 -14.22 2.16 1.33
CA ILE A 41 -14.20 3.29 0.40
C ILE A 41 -12.80 3.93 0.37
N GLU A 42 -12.18 4.12 1.53
CA GLU A 42 -10.81 4.65 1.66
C GLU A 42 -9.80 3.75 0.96
N ASP A 43 -9.83 2.43 1.19
CA ASP A 43 -8.99 1.44 0.53
C ASP A 43 -9.15 1.48 -1.00
N LYS A 44 -10.40 1.68 -1.48
CA LYS A 44 -10.69 1.80 -2.91
C LYS A 44 -10.24 3.14 -3.50
N LEU A 45 -10.27 4.21 -2.69
CA LEU A 45 -9.81 5.56 -3.03
C LEU A 45 -8.32 5.76 -2.84
N ALA A 46 -7.61 4.84 -2.18
CA ALA A 46 -6.15 4.81 -2.04
C ALA A 46 -5.41 4.53 -3.37
N LEU A 47 -5.94 5.08 -4.46
CA LEU A 47 -5.34 5.26 -5.78
C LEU A 47 -4.02 6.01 -5.59
N GLY A 48 -2.93 5.27 -5.57
CA GLY A 48 -1.62 5.83 -5.32
C GLY A 48 -0.52 4.88 -5.73
N TYR A 49 0.71 5.38 -5.61
CA TYR A 49 1.91 4.59 -5.75
C TYR A 49 2.56 4.44 -4.40
N ILE A 50 3.33 3.38 -4.26
CA ILE A 50 4.27 3.18 -3.17
C ILE A 50 5.66 3.02 -3.78
N MET A 51 6.65 3.44 -3.03
CA MET A 51 8.04 3.09 -3.29
C MET A 51 8.40 1.91 -2.38
N VAL A 52 8.89 0.85 -2.99
CA VAL A 52 9.35 -0.36 -2.30
C VAL A 52 10.85 -0.46 -2.49
N THR A 53 11.59 -0.39 -1.40
CA THR A 53 13.03 -0.61 -1.36
C THR A 53 13.30 -2.04 -0.93
N THR A 54 14.00 -2.77 -1.79
CA THR A 54 14.38 -4.16 -1.56
C THR A 54 15.89 -4.27 -1.51
N ILE A 55 16.43 -4.80 -0.43
CA ILE A 55 17.86 -5.06 -0.26
C ILE A 55 18.06 -6.57 -0.39
N LEU A 56 18.82 -6.96 -1.40
CA LEU A 56 19.18 -8.35 -1.64
C LEU A 56 20.54 -8.67 -1.01
N PRO A 57 20.69 -9.82 -0.34
CA PRO A 57 22.01 -10.33 0.00
C PRO A 57 22.74 -10.69 -1.29
N THR A 58 23.86 -10.02 -1.61
CA THR A 58 24.62 -10.40 -2.81
C THR A 58 25.39 -11.68 -2.51
N ASN A 59 24.93 -12.82 -3.01
CA ASN A 59 25.75 -14.05 -3.07
C ASN A 59 25.26 -15.10 -4.07
N THR A 60 24.25 -14.82 -4.89
CA THR A 60 23.64 -15.83 -5.76
C THR A 60 23.38 -15.31 -7.17
N SER A 61 23.51 -16.20 -8.17
CA SER A 61 23.23 -15.90 -9.58
C SER A 61 21.76 -15.50 -9.82
N GLU A 62 20.86 -15.90 -8.93
CA GLU A 62 19.42 -15.60 -8.96
C GLU A 62 19.11 -14.12 -8.66
N ASP A 63 19.91 -13.46 -7.81
CA ASP A 63 19.76 -12.04 -7.44
C ASP A 63 19.86 -11.10 -8.67
N LYS A 64 20.68 -11.48 -9.65
CA LYS A 64 20.91 -10.72 -10.88
C LYS A 64 19.67 -10.71 -11.80
N ASN A 65 18.76 -11.66 -11.63
CA ASN A 65 17.57 -11.78 -12.47
C ASN A 65 16.35 -11.04 -11.91
N LEU A 66 16.26 -10.82 -10.59
CA LEU A 66 15.09 -10.17 -9.98
C LEU A 66 14.75 -8.81 -10.63
N PRO A 67 15.71 -7.91 -10.90
CA PRO A 67 15.39 -6.65 -11.55
C PRO A 67 14.83 -6.79 -12.97
N ARG A 68 15.26 -7.84 -13.70
CA ARG A 68 14.74 -8.15 -15.03
C ARG A 68 13.30 -8.68 -14.94
N ILE A 69 13.06 -9.64 -14.03
CA ILE A 69 11.74 -10.22 -13.77
C ILE A 69 10.74 -9.11 -13.39
N LEU A 70 11.14 -8.21 -12.49
CA LEU A 70 10.31 -7.08 -12.09
C LEU A 70 9.97 -6.16 -13.27
N ARG A 71 10.95 -5.87 -14.15
CA ARG A 71 10.72 -5.07 -15.36
C ARG A 71 9.80 -5.74 -16.37
N GLU A 72 9.94 -7.05 -16.55
CA GLU A 72 9.05 -7.86 -17.40
C GLU A 72 7.62 -7.90 -16.86
N ASN A 73 7.47 -7.90 -15.53
CA ASN A 73 6.18 -7.77 -14.83
C ASN A 73 5.61 -6.34 -14.84
N GLY A 74 6.26 -5.40 -15.53
CA GLY A 74 5.77 -4.04 -15.70
C GLY A 74 6.01 -3.11 -14.50
N TYR A 75 6.75 -3.58 -13.49
CA TYR A 75 7.37 -2.69 -12.52
C TYR A 75 8.56 -2.01 -13.19
N GLY A 76 9.00 -0.91 -12.64
CA GLY A 76 10.26 -0.30 -12.99
C GLY A 76 11.14 -0.27 -11.74
N VAL A 77 12.42 -0.35 -12.01
CA VAL A 77 13.38 -0.76 -11.01
C VAL A 77 14.63 0.04 -11.28
N THR A 78 14.98 0.89 -10.33
CA THR A 78 16.32 1.45 -10.22
C THR A 78 17.16 0.50 -9.38
N GLN A 79 18.40 0.27 -9.78
CA GLN A 79 19.32 -0.61 -9.09
C GLN A 79 20.53 0.18 -8.63
N THR A 80 20.95 -0.05 -7.40
CA THR A 80 22.14 0.57 -6.81
C THR A 80 22.97 -0.49 -6.11
N SER A 81 24.26 -0.56 -6.43
CA SER A 81 25.21 -1.38 -5.69
C SER A 81 25.54 -0.69 -4.36
N ALA A 82 25.43 -1.43 -3.26
CA ALA A 82 25.69 -0.96 -1.90
C ALA A 82 26.62 -1.91 -1.14
N MET A 83 27.13 -1.47 0.00
CA MET A 83 27.94 -2.28 0.91
C MET A 83 27.23 -2.37 2.26
N GLY A 84 26.97 -3.58 2.73
CA GLY A 84 26.49 -3.87 4.07
C GLY A 84 27.61 -4.39 4.97
N LEU A 85 27.26 -4.76 6.21
CA LEU A 85 28.20 -5.34 7.16
C LEU A 85 28.85 -6.63 6.63
N GLU A 86 28.08 -7.46 5.94
CA GLU A 86 28.50 -8.76 5.42
C GLU A 86 29.01 -8.71 3.97
N GLY A 87 29.27 -7.51 3.44
CA GLY A 87 29.76 -7.31 2.07
C GLY A 87 28.73 -6.68 1.13
N GLU A 88 28.90 -6.91 -0.16
CA GLU A 88 28.09 -6.25 -1.20
C GLU A 88 26.60 -6.57 -1.06
N ARG A 89 25.76 -5.60 -1.43
CA ARG A 89 24.30 -5.71 -1.46
C ARG A 89 23.78 -5.07 -2.74
N LEU A 90 22.72 -5.63 -3.29
CA LEU A 90 21.98 -4.99 -4.37
C LEU A 90 20.71 -4.35 -3.82
N VAL A 91 20.61 -3.03 -3.95
CA VAL A 91 19.43 -2.27 -3.53
C VAL A 91 18.57 -1.99 -4.76
N LEU A 92 17.30 -2.36 -4.67
CA LEU A 92 16.29 -2.13 -5.69
C LEU A 92 15.27 -1.11 -5.18
N GLU A 93 15.10 -0.02 -5.91
CA GLU A 93 14.03 0.94 -5.69
C GLU A 93 12.94 0.71 -6.72
N ILE A 94 11.75 0.34 -6.25
CA ILE A 94 10.65 -0.16 -7.08
C ILE A 94 9.43 0.72 -6.85
N LEU A 95 9.00 1.45 -7.87
CA LEU A 95 7.72 2.16 -7.83
C LEU A 95 6.60 1.20 -8.24
N SER A 96 5.60 1.02 -7.37
CA SER A 96 4.49 0.10 -7.58
C SER A 96 3.15 0.78 -7.31
N PRO A 97 2.08 0.45 -8.06
CA PRO A 97 0.73 0.80 -7.62
C PRO A 97 0.45 0.18 -6.24
N ARG A 98 -0.15 0.94 -5.33
CA ARG A 98 -0.46 0.47 -3.96
C ARG A 98 -1.25 -0.84 -3.95
N LYS A 99 -2.22 -0.97 -4.86
CA LYS A 99 -3.03 -2.20 -5.03
C LYS A 99 -2.23 -3.47 -5.34
N SER A 100 -1.04 -3.34 -5.94
CA SER A 100 -0.17 -4.46 -6.32
C SER A 100 0.98 -4.67 -5.32
N GLU A 101 0.97 -4.01 -4.16
CA GLU A 101 2.00 -4.17 -3.12
C GLU A 101 2.17 -5.64 -2.70
N ARG A 102 1.04 -6.32 -2.42
CA ARG A 102 1.05 -7.71 -1.99
C ARG A 102 1.56 -8.66 -3.07
N GLU A 103 1.19 -8.40 -4.33
CA GLU A 103 1.69 -9.17 -5.49
C GLU A 103 3.20 -8.97 -5.67
N LEU A 104 3.68 -7.72 -5.56
CA LEU A 104 5.10 -7.40 -5.64
C LEU A 104 5.90 -8.05 -4.50
N TYR A 105 5.41 -7.98 -3.27
CA TYR A 105 6.03 -8.62 -2.12
C TYR A 105 6.19 -10.12 -2.32
N ASN A 106 5.12 -10.80 -2.75
CA ASN A 106 5.14 -12.23 -3.03
C ASN A 106 6.11 -12.58 -4.16
N LEU A 107 6.14 -11.78 -5.23
CA LEU A 107 7.06 -11.99 -6.35
C LEU A 107 8.52 -11.88 -5.91
N ILE A 108 8.86 -10.88 -5.09
CA ILE A 108 10.22 -10.72 -4.55
C ILE A 108 10.58 -11.91 -3.67
N LYS A 109 9.73 -12.27 -2.71
CA LYS A 109 9.98 -13.38 -1.77
C LYS A 109 10.04 -14.75 -2.43
N THR A 110 9.38 -14.93 -3.57
CA THR A 110 9.47 -16.18 -4.37
C THR A 110 10.83 -16.33 -5.03
N VAL A 111 11.50 -15.22 -5.36
CA VAL A 111 12.82 -15.21 -5.99
C VAL A 111 13.94 -15.19 -4.95
N GLU A 112 13.82 -14.38 -3.90
CA GLU A 112 14.78 -14.35 -2.79
C GLU A 112 14.03 -14.15 -1.47
N GLU A 113 13.91 -15.24 -0.72
CA GLU A 113 13.17 -15.29 0.54
C GLU A 113 13.81 -14.41 1.63
N ARG A 114 15.13 -14.23 1.60
CA ARG A 114 15.90 -13.41 2.55
C ARG A 114 15.94 -11.93 2.16
N ALA A 115 15.26 -11.54 1.07
CA ALA A 115 15.18 -10.14 0.66
C ALA A 115 14.59 -9.30 1.80
N PHE A 116 15.27 -8.20 2.13
CA PHE A 116 14.78 -7.24 3.10
C PHE A 116 14.00 -6.16 2.37
N ILE A 117 12.74 -5.93 2.77
CA ILE A 117 11.79 -5.12 2.01
C ILE A 117 11.22 -4.04 2.94
N ILE A 118 11.24 -2.78 2.48
CA ILE A 118 10.59 -1.65 3.13
C ILE A 118 9.71 -0.94 2.09
N SER A 119 8.49 -0.55 2.45
CA SER A 119 7.63 0.30 1.62
C SER A 119 7.36 1.66 2.26
N TYR A 120 7.23 2.69 1.41
CA TYR A 120 6.91 4.06 1.80
C TYR A 120 6.05 4.76 0.75
N GLU A 121 5.22 5.69 1.20
CA GLU A 121 4.30 6.43 0.33
C GLU A 121 4.93 7.75 -0.16
N PRO A 122 5.18 7.90 -1.47
CA PRO A 122 5.64 9.16 -2.04
C PRO A 122 4.54 10.22 -1.99
N LYS A 123 4.87 11.41 -1.48
CA LYS A 123 3.94 12.56 -1.45
C LYS A 123 3.74 13.20 -2.82
N TYR A 124 4.80 13.30 -3.61
CA TYR A 124 4.78 13.92 -4.94
C TYR A 124 5.64 13.10 -5.91
N ILE A 125 5.12 12.87 -7.12
CA ILE A 125 5.82 12.17 -8.19
C ILE A 125 5.84 13.09 -9.41
N SER A 126 7.04 13.36 -9.93
CA SER A 126 7.22 14.20 -11.11
C SER A 126 8.24 13.57 -12.06
N GLY A 127 7.92 13.52 -13.35
CA GLY A 127 8.81 12.99 -14.38
C GLY A 127 8.93 11.45 -14.41
N GLY A 128 9.93 10.98 -15.16
CA GLY A 128 10.27 9.56 -15.31
C GLY A 128 9.44 8.78 -16.35
N PHE A 129 10.02 7.66 -16.82
CA PHE A 129 9.42 6.68 -17.75
C PHE A 129 8.05 6.14 -17.28
N TRP A 130 7.76 6.31 -16.00
CA TRP A 130 6.66 5.76 -15.23
C TRP A 130 5.30 6.40 -15.49
N THR A 131 5.26 7.68 -15.86
CA THR A 131 4.03 8.41 -16.17
C THR A 131 3.30 7.86 -17.41
N LYS A 132 3.99 7.10 -18.27
CA LYS A 132 3.45 6.61 -19.55
C LYS A 132 2.90 5.18 -19.51
N LYS A 133 3.46 4.27 -18.70
CA LYS A 133 3.04 2.85 -18.66
C LYS A 133 1.95 2.53 -17.62
N VAL A 134 1.90 3.24 -16.49
CA VAL A 134 0.93 2.90 -15.44
C VAL A 134 -0.51 3.22 -15.87
N ARG A 135 -0.68 4.24 -16.71
CA ARG A 135 -1.97 4.57 -17.34
C ARG A 135 -2.52 3.44 -18.23
N LYS A 136 -1.68 2.49 -18.66
CA LYS A 136 -2.09 1.37 -19.54
C LYS A 136 -2.60 0.15 -18.78
N ARG A 137 -2.20 -0.03 -17.51
CA ARG A 137 -2.57 -1.20 -16.67
C ARG A 137 -3.86 -1.00 -15.86
N GLN A 138 -4.46 0.19 -15.88
CA GLN A 138 -5.81 0.43 -15.39
C GLN A 138 -6.89 0.22 -16.47
N LYS A 139 -6.50 -0.06 -17.72
CA LYS A 139 -7.42 -0.16 -18.85
C LYS A 139 -7.74 -1.60 -19.30
N ASN A 140 -7.17 -2.60 -18.61
CA ASN A 140 -7.45 -4.02 -18.78
C ASN A 140 -7.92 -4.60 -17.44
#